data_AF-A0A9Q0P3J9-F1
#
_entry.id   AF-A0A9Q0P3J9-F1
#
_cell.length_a   1.000
_cell.length_b   1.000
_cell.length_c   1.000
_cell.angle_alpha   90.00
_cell.angle_beta   90.00
_cell.angle_gamma   90.00
#
_symmetry.space_group_name_H-M   'P 1'
#
loop_
_entity.id
_entity.type
_entity.pdbx_description
1 polymer ?
#
loop_
_entity_poly.entity_id
_entity_poly.type
_entity_poly.pdbx_seq_one_letter_code
_entity_poly.pdbx_strand_id
1 'polypeptide(L)'
;MYEVVKVPMAFTFEIYGDTTASSKDCFKMFNPVDVTTFHRVLNDWSSSFFTIFNLGPHQLDGNSSKAMASSSEKFVSIDEYLDGYLVERRNRYGKKMEVLDVGMQEIRTYFRLFLLSSVLLLFMFCSRIARSKSSRPIVSALPI
;
A
#
# COMPACT_ATOMS: atom_id res chain seq x y z
N MET A 1 21.40 13.90 -5.19
CA MET A 1 22.53 14.05 -4.23
C MET A 1 23.85 14.27 -4.94
N TYR A 2 24.36 13.32 -5.71
CA TYR A 2 25.63 13.50 -6.40
C TYR A 2 25.63 14.68 -7.40
N GLU A 3 24.63 14.78 -8.28
CA GLU A 3 24.65 15.81 -9.33
C GLU A 3 24.66 17.26 -8.80
N VAL A 4 23.89 17.50 -7.73
CA VAL A 4 23.68 18.84 -7.16
C VAL A 4 24.70 19.17 -6.07
N VAL A 5 24.93 18.26 -5.11
CA VAL A 5 25.78 18.52 -3.92
C VAL A 5 27.07 17.70 -3.90
N LYS A 6 27.38 16.96 -4.98
CA LYS A 6 28.62 16.18 -5.16
C LYS A 6 28.91 15.18 -4.04
N VAL A 7 27.88 14.69 -3.36
CA VAL A 7 28.02 13.65 -2.32
C VAL A 7 28.29 12.30 -3.02
N PRO A 8 29.47 11.68 -2.82
CA PRO A 8 29.93 10.52 -3.59
C PRO A 8 29.17 9.24 -3.27
N MET A 9 28.59 9.14 -2.07
CA MET A 9 27.78 8.00 -1.64
C MET A 9 26.72 8.49 -0.67
N ALA A 10 25.46 8.17 -0.95
CA ALA A 10 24.32 8.55 -0.13
C ALA A 10 23.69 7.29 0.46
N PHE A 11 23.57 7.27 1.77
CA PHE A 11 22.89 6.20 2.50
C PHE A 11 21.60 6.73 3.10
N THR A 12 20.57 5.88 3.07
CA THR A 12 19.32 6.12 3.81
C THR A 12 19.17 4.97 4.78
N PHE A 13 19.00 5.27 6.06
CA PHE A 13 18.81 4.28 7.10
C PHE A 13 17.37 4.39 7.60
N GLU A 14 16.64 3.27 7.55
CA GLU A 14 15.35 3.14 8.21
C GLU A 14 15.58 2.56 9.59
N ILE A 15 15.44 3.40 10.61
CA ILE A 15 15.64 3.00 12.00
C ILE A 15 14.28 2.65 12.57
N TYR A 16 14.10 1.37 12.89
CA TYR A 16 12.91 0.88 13.54
C TYR A 16 13.12 0.89 15.05
N GLY A 17 12.21 1.58 15.75
CA GLY A 17 12.21 1.60 17.21
C GLY A 17 11.82 0.24 17.79
N ASP A 18 12.12 0.07 19.08
CA ASP A 18 11.60 -1.05 19.86
C ASP A 18 10.06 -1.08 19.80
N THR A 19 9.48 -2.25 19.56
CA THR A 19 8.01 -2.43 19.52
C THR A 19 7.36 -2.21 20.89
N THR A 20 8.16 -2.26 21.96
CA THR A 20 7.73 -1.95 23.32
C THR A 20 7.86 -0.47 23.68
N ALA A 21 8.62 0.31 22.89
CA ALA A 21 8.76 1.74 23.10
C ALA A 21 7.53 2.50 22.57
N SER A 22 7.16 3.58 23.25
CA SER A 22 6.05 4.41 22.79
C SER A 22 6.43 5.14 21.50
N SER A 23 5.46 5.32 20.59
CA SER A 23 5.67 6.07 19.34
C SER A 23 6.14 7.51 19.59
N LYS A 24 5.76 8.09 20.73
CA LYS A 24 6.16 9.43 21.16
C LYS A 24 7.65 9.51 21.49
N ASP A 25 8.21 8.44 22.05
CA ASP A 25 9.63 8.40 22.41
C ASP A 25 10.49 8.18 21.16
N CYS A 26 10.06 7.31 20.24
CA CYS A 26 10.66 7.17 18.92
C CYS A 26 10.67 8.50 18.14
N PHE A 27 9.55 9.24 18.18
CA PHE A 27 9.45 10.54 17.53
C PHE A 27 10.43 11.56 18.13
N LYS A 28 10.57 11.61 19.46
CA LYS A 28 11.48 12.54 20.14
C LYS A 28 12.95 12.26 19.83
N MET A 29 13.34 11.01 19.61
CA MET A 29 14.73 10.65 19.28
C MET A 29 15.25 11.36 18.02
N PHE A 30 14.37 11.69 17.08
CA PHE A 30 14.72 12.35 15.82
C PHE A 30 14.24 13.80 15.71
N ASN A 31 13.55 14.31 16.74
CA ASN A 31 12.99 15.65 16.76
C ASN A 31 13.40 16.39 18.04
N PRO A 32 14.69 16.77 18.16
CA PRO A 32 15.18 17.54 19.29
C PRO A 32 14.51 18.93 19.33
N VAL A 33 14.13 19.38 20.52
CA VAL A 33 13.42 20.65 20.74
C VAL A 33 14.32 21.79 21.21
N ASP A 34 15.59 21.49 21.52
CA ASP A 34 16.59 22.44 21.96
C ASP A 34 17.96 22.17 21.30
N VAL A 35 18.78 23.22 21.24
CA VAL A 35 20.08 23.21 20.53
C VAL A 35 21.06 22.22 21.16
N THR A 36 21.07 22.08 22.49
CA THR A 36 21.98 21.16 23.19
C THR A 36 21.64 19.71 22.84
N THR A 37 20.35 19.34 22.90
CA THR A 37 19.89 18.01 22.51
C THR A 37 20.10 17.76 21.03
N PHE A 38 19.91 18.76 20.17
CA PHE A 38 20.20 18.65 18.74
C PHE A 38 21.66 18.27 18.46
N HIS A 39 22.61 18.99 19.04
CA HIS A 39 24.04 18.70 18.84
C HIS A 39 24.41 17.32 19.39
N ARG A 40 23.86 16.92 20.54
CA ARG A 40 24.07 15.58 21.08
C ARG A 40 23.58 14.50 20.13
N VAL A 41 22.31 14.59 19.69
CA VAL A 41 21.71 13.62 18.77
C VAL A 41 22.52 13.52 17.47
N LEU A 42 22.91 14.67 16.90
CA LEU A 42 23.71 14.69 15.67
C LEU A 42 25.08 14.01 15.86
N ASN A 43 25.78 14.31 16.96
CA ASN A 43 27.08 13.73 17.25
C ASN A 43 26.99 12.22 17.52
N ASP A 44 26.01 11.78 18.32
CA ASP A 44 25.83 10.37 18.66
C ASP A 44 25.51 9.53 17.42
N TRP A 45 24.58 9.98 16.57
CA TRP A 45 24.21 9.29 15.33
C TRP A 45 25.35 9.30 14.32
N SER A 46 26.00 10.44 14.09
CA SER A 46 27.13 10.51 13.15
C SER A 46 28.30 9.63 13.60
N SER A 47 28.66 9.66 14.88
CA SER A 47 29.68 8.79 15.47
C SER A 47 29.34 7.31 15.28
N SER A 48 28.07 6.94 15.47
CA SER A 48 27.61 5.56 15.26
C SER A 48 27.79 5.11 13.82
N PHE A 49 27.42 5.95 12.84
CA PHE A 49 27.62 5.63 11.43
C PHE A 49 29.09 5.55 11.04
N PHE A 50 29.93 6.48 11.49
CA PHE A 50 31.38 6.38 11.26
C PHE A 50 31.97 5.12 11.88
N THR A 51 31.52 4.72 13.06
CA THR A 51 31.92 3.48 13.70
C THR A 51 31.54 2.27 12.85
N ILE A 52 30.31 2.21 12.33
CA ILE A 52 29.86 1.14 11.43
C ILE A 52 30.72 1.10 10.17
N PHE A 53 31.02 2.23 9.54
CA PHE A 53 31.83 2.24 8.32
C PHE A 53 33.30 1.89 8.57
N ASN A 54 33.85 2.26 9.73
CA ASN A 54 35.22 1.90 10.10
C ASN A 54 35.35 0.43 10.51
N LEU A 55 34.40 -0.10 11.28
CA LEU A 55 34.48 -1.46 11.84
C LEU A 55 33.79 -2.51 10.96
N GLY A 56 32.80 -2.14 10.17
CA GLY A 56 32.00 -3.03 9.34
C GLY A 56 32.84 -3.89 8.40
N PRO A 57 33.78 -3.33 7.63
CA PRO A 57 34.67 -4.12 6.77
C PRO A 57 35.44 -5.19 7.55
N HIS A 58 35.95 -4.86 8.74
CA HIS A 58 36.71 -5.81 9.58
C HIS A 58 35.84 -6.95 10.14
N GLN A 59 34.56 -6.69 10.40
CA GLN A 59 33.62 -7.72 10.87
C GLN A 59 33.10 -8.60 9.72
N LEU A 60 33.10 -8.10 8.48
CA LEU A 60 32.69 -8.83 7.29
C LEU A 60 33.80 -9.73 6.72
N ASP A 61 35.07 -9.46 7.02
CA ASP A 61 36.24 -10.17 6.47
C ASP A 61 36.51 -11.57 7.11
N GLY A 62 35.46 -12.25 7.58
CA GLY A 62 35.45 -13.70 7.87
C GLY A 62 36.20 -14.20 9.11
N ASN A 63 37.13 -13.44 9.68
CA ASN A 63 37.94 -13.90 10.83
C ASN A 63 37.26 -13.76 12.21
N SER A 64 36.08 -13.14 12.30
CA SER A 64 35.30 -12.98 13.53
C SER A 64 34.23 -14.05 13.76
N SER A 65 34.18 -15.07 12.91
CA SER A 65 33.21 -16.18 12.94
C SER A 65 33.21 -16.98 14.25
N LYS A 66 34.27 -16.90 15.08
CA LYS A 66 34.31 -17.54 16.41
C LYS A 66 33.84 -16.67 17.58
N ALA A 67 33.84 -15.34 17.46
CA ALA A 67 33.44 -14.44 18.55
C ALA A 67 31.96 -14.01 18.47
N MET A 68 31.38 -14.00 17.28
CA MET A 68 29.98 -13.60 17.06
C MET A 68 28.96 -14.73 17.30
N ALA A 69 29.43 -15.95 17.55
CA ALA A 69 28.57 -17.10 17.85
C ALA A 69 27.92 -17.02 19.25
N SER A 70 28.42 -16.18 20.17
CA SER A 70 27.87 -16.08 21.54
C SER A 70 26.84 -14.96 21.73
N SER A 71 26.56 -14.14 20.71
CA SER A 71 25.55 -13.06 20.76
C SER A 71 24.53 -13.12 19.62
N SER A 72 24.54 -14.23 18.87
CA SER A 72 23.66 -14.51 17.73
C SER A 72 22.25 -14.95 18.17
N GLU A 73 21.57 -14.18 19.01
CA GLU A 73 20.16 -14.44 19.32
C GLU A 73 19.18 -13.48 18.62
N LYS A 74 19.66 -12.45 17.91
CA LYS A 74 18.74 -11.48 17.27
C LYS A 74 19.25 -10.84 15.99
N PHE A 75 19.87 -11.62 15.10
CA PHE A 75 19.99 -11.20 13.71
C PHE A 75 18.75 -11.72 12.96
N VAL A 76 17.68 -10.92 12.96
CA VAL A 76 16.48 -11.21 12.16
C VAL A 76 16.81 -10.92 10.70
N SER A 77 16.54 -11.88 9.82
CA SER A 77 16.77 -11.69 8.39
C SER A 77 15.88 -10.57 7.84
N ILE A 78 16.42 -9.79 6.90
CA ILE A 78 15.67 -8.71 6.22
C ILE A 78 14.39 -9.24 5.56
N ASP A 79 14.42 -10.48 5.06
CA ASP A 79 13.27 -11.12 4.40
C ASP A 79 12.12 -11.41 5.38
N GLU A 80 12.42 -11.93 6.58
CA GLU A 80 11.41 -12.19 7.61
C GLU A 80 10.77 -10.90 8.14
N TYR A 81 11.54 -9.81 8.17
CA TYR A 81 11.03 -8.48 8.51
C TYR A 81 10.14 -7.87 7.41
N LEU A 82 10.55 -7.98 6.14
CA LEU A 82 9.76 -7.55 5.00
C LEU A 82 8.43 -8.29 4.92
N ASP A 83 8.42 -9.59 5.17
CA ASP A 83 7.19 -10.39 5.19
C ASP A 83 6.24 -9.89 6.29
N GLY A 84 6.74 -9.67 7.51
CA GLY A 84 5.96 -9.09 8.61
C GLY A 84 5.37 -7.71 8.27
N TYR A 85 6.16 -6.81 7.67
CA TYR A 85 5.71 -5.48 7.25
C TYR A 85 4.65 -5.54 6.15
N LEU A 86 4.83 -6.42 5.15
CA LEU A 86 3.86 -6.64 4.08
C LEU A 86 2.55 -7.22 4.61
N VAL A 87 2.62 -8.16 5.55
CA VAL A 87 1.46 -8.75 6.23
C VAL A 87 0.71 -7.71 7.07
N GLU A 88 1.41 -6.84 7.80
CA GLU A 88 0.78 -5.78 8.60
C GLU A 88 0.14 -4.69 7.72
N ARG A 89 0.77 -4.34 6.59
CA ARG A 89 0.17 -3.45 5.58
C ARG A 89 -1.06 -4.07 4.93
N ARG A 90 -1.05 -5.38 4.65
CA ARG A 90 -2.21 -6.12 4.14
C ARG A 90 -3.38 -6.06 5.11
N ASN A 91 -3.14 -6.22 6.42
CA ASN A 91 -4.20 -6.14 7.43
C ASN A 91 -4.83 -4.74 7.53
N ARG A 92 -4.04 -3.67 7.42
CA ARG A 92 -4.57 -2.29 7.35
C ARG A 92 -5.38 -2.00 6.08
N TYR A 93 -5.04 -2.65 4.96
CA TYR A 93 -5.80 -2.54 3.71
C TYR A 93 -7.05 -3.44 3.70
N GLY A 94 -7.04 -4.56 4.44
CA GLY A 94 -8.19 -5.45 4.62
C GLY A 94 -9.42 -4.73 5.19
N LYS A 95 -9.22 -3.82 6.16
CA LYS A 95 -10.30 -2.99 6.72
C LYS A 95 -10.92 -2.00 5.70
N LYS A 96 -10.15 -1.58 4.67
CA LYS A 96 -10.69 -0.79 3.54
C LYS A 96 -11.33 -1.68 2.47
N MET A 97 -10.89 -2.93 2.35
CA MET A 97 -11.43 -3.91 1.42
C MET A 97 -12.87 -4.29 1.78
N GLU A 98 -13.20 -4.42 3.06
CA GLU A 98 -14.59 -4.66 3.53
C GLU A 98 -15.56 -3.56 3.05
N VAL A 99 -15.14 -2.29 3.09
CA VAL A 99 -15.98 -1.16 2.63
C VAL A 99 -16.15 -1.15 1.12
N LEU A 100 -15.11 -1.51 0.36
CA LEU A 100 -15.18 -1.65 -1.10
C LEU A 100 -16.04 -2.84 -1.52
N ASP A 101 -15.98 -3.96 -0.79
CA ASP A 101 -16.74 -5.17 -1.10
C ASP A 101 -18.25 -4.95 -0.86
N VAL A 102 -18.60 -4.26 0.23
CA VAL A 102 -19.98 -3.79 0.50
C VAL A 102 -20.45 -2.87 -0.64
N GLY A 103 -19.64 -1.90 -1.06
CA GLY A 103 -19.98 -1.01 -2.18
C GLY A 103 -20.15 -1.75 -3.52
N MET A 104 -19.33 -2.78 -3.76
CA MET A 104 -19.35 -3.57 -4.98
C MET A 104 -20.56 -4.53 -5.04
N GLN A 105 -20.99 -5.05 -3.89
CA GLN A 105 -22.21 -5.87 -3.77
C GLN A 105 -23.49 -5.05 -4.01
N GLU A 106 -23.53 -3.81 -3.51
CA GLU A 106 -24.60 -2.86 -3.81
C GLU A 106 -24.64 -2.52 -5.30
N ILE A 107 -23.50 -2.13 -5.90
CA ILE A 107 -23.40 -1.83 -7.35
C ILE A 107 -23.87 -3.01 -8.20
N ARG A 108 -23.51 -4.24 -7.83
CA ARG A 108 -23.93 -5.46 -8.57
C ARG A 108 -25.45 -5.64 -8.56
N THR A 109 -26.12 -5.27 -7.48
CA THR A 109 -27.58 -5.37 -7.34
C THR A 109 -28.28 -4.30 -8.18
N TYR A 110 -27.84 -3.05 -8.07
CA TYR A 110 -28.39 -1.95 -8.88
C TYR A 110 -28.17 -2.19 -10.39
N PHE A 111 -27.02 -2.71 -10.79
CA PHE A 111 -26.72 -3.04 -12.18
C PHE A 111 -27.68 -4.11 -12.74
N ARG A 112 -27.98 -5.16 -11.96
CA ARG A 112 -28.95 -6.19 -12.36
C ARG A 112 -30.35 -5.62 -12.55
N LEU A 113 -30.81 -4.77 -11.62
CA LEU A 113 -32.10 -4.09 -11.72
C LEU A 113 -32.16 -3.14 -12.92
N PHE A 114 -31.07 -2.40 -13.18
CA PHE A 114 -30.95 -1.51 -14.32
C PHE A 114 -31.04 -2.27 -15.66
N LEU A 115 -30.34 -3.40 -15.78
CA LEU A 115 -30.41 -4.25 -16.97
C LEU A 115 -31.81 -4.83 -17.17
N LEU A 116 -32.45 -5.34 -16.11
CA LEU A 116 -33.83 -5.82 -16.15
C LEU A 116 -34.79 -4.72 -16.62
N SER A 117 -34.68 -3.52 -16.05
CA SER A 117 -35.47 -2.36 -16.45
C SER A 117 -35.25 -2.00 -17.92
N SER A 118 -34.00 -1.99 -18.39
CA SER A 118 -33.64 -1.69 -19.77
C SER A 118 -34.24 -2.70 -20.76
N VAL A 119 -34.19 -4.00 -20.44
CA VAL A 119 -34.79 -5.07 -21.27
C VAL A 119 -36.31 -4.95 -21.30
N LEU A 120 -36.95 -4.66 -20.16
CA LEU A 120 -38.41 -4.45 -20.10
C LEU A 120 -38.84 -3.23 -20.92
N LEU A 121 -38.10 -2.13 -20.84
CA LEU A 121 -38.35 -0.93 -21.65
C LEU A 121 -38.19 -1.22 -23.14
N LEU A 122 -37.15 -1.96 -23.54
CA LEU A 122 -36.96 -2.39 -24.92
C LEU A 122 -38.13 -3.27 -25.39
N PHE A 123 -38.57 -4.22 -24.57
CA PHE A 123 -39.70 -5.09 -24.90
C PHE A 123 -41.01 -4.30 -25.05
N MET A 124 -41.29 -3.36 -24.14
CA MET A 124 -42.46 -2.48 -24.24
C MET A 124 -42.40 -1.58 -25.48
N PHE A 125 -41.22 -1.05 -25.81
CA PHE A 125 -41.01 -0.24 -27.01
C PHE A 125 -41.21 -1.05 -28.28
N CYS A 126 -40.61 -2.24 -28.38
CA CYS A 126 -40.78 -3.17 -29.48
C CYS A 126 -42.24 -3.63 -29.63
N SER A 127 -42.92 -3.94 -28.52
CA SER A 127 -44.33 -4.32 -28.53
C SER A 127 -45.25 -3.19 -28.98
N ARG A 128 -44.97 -1.95 -28.55
CA ARG A 128 -45.72 -0.76 -29.00
C ARG A 128 -45.54 -0.52 -30.50
N ILE A 129 -44.30 -0.65 -31.01
CA ILE A 129 -44.02 -0.52 -32.45
C ILE A 129 -44.70 -1.64 -33.23
N ALA A 130 -44.60 -2.90 -32.78
CA ALA A 130 -45.24 -4.03 -33.44
C ALA A 130 -46.76 -3.89 -33.50
N ARG A 131 -47.38 -3.44 -32.40
CA ARG A 131 -48.83 -3.21 -32.34
C ARG A 131 -49.28 -2.04 -33.23
N SER A 132 -48.47 -0.98 -33.34
CA SER A 132 -48.73 0.13 -34.27
C SER A 132 -48.67 -0.27 -35.75
N LYS A 133 -47.85 -1.28 -36.09
CA LYS A 133 -47.77 -1.83 -37.45
C LYS A 133 -48.94 -2.76 -37.77
N SER A 134 -49.43 -3.50 -36.78
CA SER A 134 -50.58 -4.41 -36.93
C SER A 134 -51.94 -3.71 -36.96
N SER A 135 -52.06 -2.47 -36.48
CA SER A 135 -53.33 -1.72 -36.46
C SER A 135 -53.60 -0.87 -37.72
N ARG A 136 -52.84 -1.07 -38.82
CA ARG A 136 -53.23 -0.47 -40.11
C ARG A 136 -54.46 -1.23 -40.62
N PRO A 137 -55.63 -0.59 -40.78
CA PRO A 137 -56.78 -1.26 -41.36
C PRO A 137 -56.44 -1.66 -42.80
N ILE A 138 -56.60 -2.95 -43.11
CA ILE A 138 -56.51 -3.46 -44.47
C ILE A 138 -57.68 -2.84 -45.24
N VAL A 139 -57.41 -1.78 -46.02
CA VAL A 139 -58.35 -1.32 -47.03
C VAL A 139 -58.34 -2.36 -48.14
N SER A 140 -59.37 -3.21 -48.13
CA SER A 140 -59.72 -4.09 -49.24
C SER A 140 -60.11 -3.22 -50.45
N ALA A 141 -59.27 -3.18 -51.48
CA ALA A 141 -59.69 -2.80 -52.82
C ALA A 141 -59.82 -4.08 -53.66
N LEU A 142 -61.07 -4.42 -53.96
CA LEU A 142 -61.47 -5.48 -54.89
C LEU A 142 -61.04 -5.13 -56.33
N PRO A 143 -60.94 -6.12 -57.24
CA PRO A 143 -60.42 -5.96 -58.59
C PRO A 143 -61.51 -5.49 -59.57
N ILE A 144 -61.09 -4.78 -60.64
CA ILE A 144 -61.49 -4.93 -62.05
C ILE A 144 -60.31 -4.43 -62.88
#